data_AF-A0A6J2DM52-F1
#
_entry.id   AF-A0A6J2DM52-F1
#
_cell.length_a   1.000
_cell.length_b   1.000
_cell.length_c   1.000
_cell.angle_alpha   90.00
_cell.angle_beta   90.00
_cell.angle_gamma   90.00
#
_symmetry.space_group_name_H-M   'P 1'
#
loop_
_entity.id
_entity.type
_entity.pdbx_description
1 polymer ?
#
loop_
_entity_poly.entity_id
_entity_poly.type
_entity_poly.pdbx_seq_one_letter_code
_entity_poly.pdbx_strand_id
1 'polypeptide(L)'
;MKNYIQGKQLGCWVAVNYVASYELNISDADADAYFMMTCYYDEESDAPVYVPLFQDQAEVKRAYAKQFIKYLKECQSKICLPVTKRPDIEYWGTDLQVIVIALEMEKELQKHLQELKSLASKNSETDLLKFLKKFLVKQKRNIKYLEYQHSYQKELERLTAEESTSEEPVEASGRGLTSEGKTASPPSL
;
A
#
# COMPACT_ATOMS: atom_id res chain seq x y z
N MET A 1 44.55 1.33 6.71
CA MET A 1 43.44 1.26 7.69
C MET A 1 42.44 2.40 7.57
N LYS A 2 42.83 3.69 7.53
CA LYS A 2 41.88 4.82 7.35
C LYS A 2 40.96 4.68 6.12
N ASN A 3 41.50 4.36 4.94
CA ASN A 3 40.70 4.14 3.72
C ASN A 3 39.73 2.94 3.80
N TYR A 4 40.06 1.93 4.61
CA TYR A 4 39.21 0.75 4.81
C TYR A 4 38.04 1.03 5.76
N ILE A 5 38.27 1.82 6.81
CA ILE A 5 37.22 2.31 7.72
C ILE A 5 36.29 3.28 6.97
N GLN A 6 36.85 4.15 6.14
CA GLN A 6 36.08 5.09 5.31
C GLN A 6 35.18 4.37 4.30
N GLY A 7 35.66 3.28 3.68
CA GLY A 7 34.88 2.46 2.74
C GLY A 7 33.72 1.69 3.40
N LYS A 8 33.91 1.20 4.62
CA LYS A 8 32.84 0.54 5.40
C LYS A 8 31.72 1.52 5.76
N GLN A 9 32.09 2.69 6.28
CA GLN A 9 31.13 3.74 6.62
C GLN A 9 30.35 4.22 5.39
N LEU A 10 31.03 4.36 4.24
CA LEU A 10 30.39 4.78 2.99
C LEU A 10 29.22 3.87 2.59
N GLY A 11 29.36 2.55 2.71
CA GLY A 11 28.29 1.60 2.40
C GLY A 11 27.05 1.80 3.27
N CYS A 12 27.23 2.01 4.58
CA CYS A 12 26.13 2.32 5.50
C CYS A 12 25.42 3.62 5.12
N TRP A 13 26.17 4.67 4.79
CA TRP A 13 25.58 5.95 4.41
C TRP A 13 24.77 5.90 3.11
N VAL A 14 25.24 5.13 2.13
CA VAL A 14 24.48 4.87 0.90
C VAL A 14 23.17 4.16 1.22
N ALA A 15 23.20 3.13 2.05
CA ALA A 15 22.00 2.40 2.44
C ALA A 15 21.02 3.27 3.29
N VAL A 16 21.53 4.14 4.15
CA VAL A 16 20.69 5.12 4.88
C VAL A 16 20.00 6.10 3.91
N ASN A 17 20.72 6.62 2.92
CA ASN A 17 20.13 7.47 1.89
C ASN A 17 19.04 6.75 1.09
N TYR A 18 19.28 5.47 0.76
CA TYR A 18 18.31 4.64 0.06
C TYR A 18 17.03 4.45 0.89
N VAL A 19 17.16 4.06 2.16
CA VAL A 19 16.01 3.92 3.07
C VAL A 19 15.26 5.24 3.22
N ALA A 20 15.96 6.37 3.36
CA ALA A 20 15.33 7.68 3.43
C ALA A 20 14.51 8.01 2.17
N SER A 21 15.05 7.69 0.99
CA SER A 21 14.34 7.89 -0.28
C SER A 21 13.13 6.96 -0.41
N TYR A 22 13.28 5.69 -0.01
CA TYR A 22 12.19 4.72 -0.11
C TYR A 22 11.03 5.05 0.86
N GLU A 23 11.33 5.58 2.05
CA GLU A 23 10.30 6.11 2.97
C GLU A 23 9.55 7.31 2.38
N LEU A 24 10.21 8.18 1.59
CA LEU A 24 9.51 9.25 0.85
C LEU A 24 8.65 8.68 -0.28
N ASN A 25 9.16 7.67 -1.00
CA ASN A 25 8.42 7.03 -2.07
C ASN A 25 7.11 6.37 -1.56
N ILE A 26 7.16 5.70 -0.41
CA ILE A 26 5.96 5.19 0.25
C ILE A 26 5.06 6.34 0.69
N SER A 27 5.62 7.38 1.33
CA SER A 27 4.84 8.54 1.77
C SER A 27 4.03 9.17 0.64
N ASP A 28 4.63 9.30 -0.53
CA ASP A 28 3.96 9.91 -1.66
C ASP A 28 2.93 8.95 -2.29
N ALA A 29 3.21 7.65 -2.35
CA ALA A 29 2.26 6.66 -2.83
C ALA A 29 1.02 6.55 -1.92
N ASP A 30 1.21 6.58 -0.59
CA ASP A 30 0.10 6.59 0.36
C ASP A 30 -0.74 7.87 0.25
N ALA A 31 -0.10 9.02 0.03
CA ALA A 31 -0.81 10.28 -0.20
C ALA A 31 -1.63 10.27 -1.49
N ASP A 32 -1.08 9.71 -2.58
CA ASP A 32 -1.81 9.52 -3.82
C ASP A 32 -2.99 8.55 -3.63
N ALA A 33 -2.79 7.44 -2.94
CA ALA A 33 -3.84 6.46 -2.66
C ALA A 33 -5.00 7.12 -1.92
N TYR A 34 -4.70 7.87 -0.84
CA TYR A 34 -5.70 8.63 -0.11
C TYR A 34 -6.44 9.63 -1.00
N PHE A 35 -5.72 10.43 -1.79
CA PHE A 35 -6.31 11.41 -2.69
C PHE A 35 -7.22 10.75 -3.73
N MET A 36 -6.76 9.68 -4.37
CA MET A 36 -7.52 8.97 -5.39
C MET A 36 -8.77 8.28 -4.82
N MET A 37 -8.66 7.65 -3.64
CA MET A 37 -9.80 7.02 -2.98
C MET A 37 -10.84 8.05 -2.55
N THR A 38 -10.42 9.18 -1.96
CA THR A 38 -11.36 10.26 -1.59
C THR A 38 -12.02 10.95 -2.77
N CYS A 39 -11.40 10.93 -3.97
CA CYS A 39 -12.03 11.41 -5.19
C CYS A 39 -12.98 10.39 -5.85
N TYR A 40 -12.94 9.12 -5.46
CA TYR A 40 -13.80 8.06 -6.03
C TYR A 40 -15.17 7.99 -5.36
N TYR A 41 -15.25 8.33 -4.07
CA TYR A 41 -16.49 8.30 -3.29
C TYR A 41 -17.13 9.70 -3.25
N ASP A 42 -18.40 9.79 -3.66
CA ASP A 42 -19.16 11.06 -3.66
C ASP A 42 -19.52 11.50 -2.22
N GLU A 43 -19.76 10.54 -1.32
CA GLU A 43 -20.05 10.78 0.10
C GLU A 43 -19.00 10.09 0.99
N GLU A 44 -18.58 10.77 2.06
CA GLU A 44 -17.56 10.26 3.00
C GLU A 44 -18.02 8.99 3.74
N SER A 45 -19.33 8.75 3.84
CA SER A 45 -19.92 7.52 4.42
C SER A 45 -19.72 6.27 3.57
N ASP A 46 -19.49 6.44 2.26
CA ASP A 46 -19.32 5.32 1.32
C ASP A 46 -17.86 4.91 1.20
N ALA A 47 -16.93 5.75 1.65
CA ALA A 47 -15.52 5.46 1.66
C ALA A 47 -15.17 4.35 2.67
N PRO A 48 -14.26 3.44 2.33
CA PRO A 48 -13.82 2.40 3.26
C PRO A 48 -13.22 3.01 4.52
N VAL A 49 -13.52 2.39 5.67
CA VAL A 49 -13.09 2.85 7.00
C VAL A 49 -11.57 3.00 7.13
N TYR A 50 -10.79 2.32 6.29
CA TYR A 50 -9.34 2.39 6.29
C TYR A 50 -8.78 3.49 5.36
N VAL A 51 -9.57 4.23 4.58
CA VAL A 51 -9.05 5.32 3.73
C VAL A 51 -8.23 6.35 4.52
N PRO A 52 -8.67 6.84 5.71
CA PRO A 52 -7.88 7.78 6.50
C PRO A 52 -6.51 7.22 6.94
N LEU A 53 -6.33 5.90 6.98
CA LEU A 53 -5.05 5.26 7.29
C LEU A 53 -3.95 5.73 6.35
N PHE A 54 -4.25 5.87 5.05
CA PHE A 54 -3.26 6.19 4.04
C PHE A 54 -2.74 7.63 4.21
N GLN A 55 -3.61 8.56 4.62
CA GLN A 55 -3.20 9.91 4.97
C GLN A 55 -2.23 9.90 6.17
N ASP A 56 -2.58 9.19 7.24
CA ASP A 56 -1.73 9.07 8.43
C ASP A 56 -0.38 8.41 8.08
N GLN A 57 -0.41 7.37 7.26
CA GLN A 57 0.78 6.65 6.84
C GLN A 57 1.70 7.54 6.01
N ALA A 58 1.14 8.32 5.08
CA ALA A 58 1.90 9.28 4.31
C ALA A 58 2.69 10.24 5.22
N GLU A 59 2.04 10.79 6.25
CA GLU A 59 2.69 11.71 7.19
C GLU A 59 3.77 11.03 8.04
N VAL A 60 3.48 9.84 8.57
CA VAL A 60 4.41 9.04 9.38
C VAL A 60 5.66 8.69 8.57
N LYS A 61 5.50 8.28 7.32
CA LYS A 61 6.59 7.88 6.42
C LYS A 61 7.46 9.07 6.03
N ARG A 62 6.84 10.22 5.74
CA ARG A 62 7.56 11.49 5.56
C ARG A 62 8.36 11.87 6.80
N ALA A 63 7.80 11.66 7.99
CA ALA A 63 8.49 11.92 9.25
C ALA A 63 9.66 10.95 9.50
N TYR A 64 9.56 9.69 9.08
CA TYR A 64 10.67 8.74 9.14
C TYR A 64 11.79 9.10 8.16
N ALA A 65 11.47 9.42 6.91
CA ALA A 65 12.44 9.91 5.95
C ALA A 65 13.23 11.11 6.48
N LYS A 66 12.54 12.10 7.06
CA LYS A 66 13.17 13.27 7.70
C LYS A 66 14.13 12.87 8.82
N GLN A 67 13.81 11.84 9.60
CA GLN A 67 14.68 11.35 10.68
C GLN A 67 15.94 10.68 10.13
N PHE A 68 15.84 9.88 9.06
CA PHE A 68 17.03 9.31 8.39
C PHE A 68 17.91 10.40 7.77
N ILE A 69 17.32 11.42 7.13
CA ILE A 69 18.07 12.57 6.59
C ILE A 69 18.75 13.36 7.72
N LYS A 70 18.06 13.55 8.85
CA LYS A 70 18.64 14.21 10.03
C LYS A 70 19.83 13.41 10.58
N TYR A 71 19.70 12.09 10.66
CA TYR A 71 20.79 11.21 11.08
C TYR A 71 22.02 11.35 10.16
N LEU A 72 21.84 11.41 8.84
CA LEU A 72 22.93 11.67 7.89
C LEU A 72 23.62 13.01 8.16
N LYS A 73 22.85 14.07 8.45
CA LYS A 73 23.40 15.40 8.78
C LYS A 73 24.21 15.38 10.08
N GLU A 74 23.69 14.72 11.12
CA GLU A 74 24.37 14.60 12.41
C GLU A 74 25.71 13.85 12.26
N CYS A 75 25.76 12.85 11.38
CA CYS A 75 26.99 12.13 11.04
C CYS A 75 27.87 12.84 9.99
N GLN A 76 27.53 14.07 9.58
CA GLN A 76 28.22 14.87 8.56
C GLN A 76 28.41 14.11 7.22
N SER A 77 27.47 13.21 6.90
CA SER A 77 27.48 12.42 5.69
C SER A 77 26.75 13.14 4.55
N LYS A 78 27.08 12.77 3.31
CA LYS A 78 26.43 13.35 2.13
C LYS A 78 24.98 12.85 2.03
N ILE A 79 24.07 13.79 1.82
CA ILE A 79 22.67 13.48 1.47
C ILE A 79 22.58 13.38 -0.06
N CYS A 80 22.19 12.21 -0.53
CA CYS A 80 22.03 11.88 -1.93
C CYS A 80 20.86 10.89 -2.04
N LEU A 81 19.64 11.41 -2.13
CA LEU A 81 18.43 10.59 -2.22
C LEU A 81 18.32 10.02 -3.64
N PRO A 82 18.47 8.71 -3.85
CA PRO A 82 18.31 8.12 -5.18
C PRO A 82 16.87 8.29 -5.65
N VAL A 83 16.68 8.46 -6.96
CA VAL A 83 15.33 8.45 -7.55
C VAL A 83 14.78 7.03 -7.43
N THR A 84 13.69 6.88 -6.70
CA THR A 84 12.93 5.62 -6.65
C THR A 84 11.69 5.80 -7.52
N LYS A 85 11.48 4.89 -8.47
CA LYS A 85 10.28 4.93 -9.30
C LYS A 85 9.07 4.66 -8.40
N ARG A 86 8.09 5.56 -8.44
CA ARG A 86 6.76 5.31 -7.88
C ARG A 86 6.17 4.09 -8.61
N PRO A 87 5.43 3.19 -7.94
CA PRO A 87 4.75 2.13 -8.67
C PRO A 87 3.84 2.79 -9.73
N ASP A 88 3.86 2.23 -10.95
CA ASP A 88 3.06 2.71 -12.09
C ASP A 88 1.61 2.31 -11.85
N ILE A 89 0.92 3.09 -11.02
CA ILE A 89 -0.47 2.84 -10.64
C ILE A 89 -1.32 3.84 -11.41
N GLU A 90 -1.69 3.45 -12.62
CA GLU A 90 -2.57 4.23 -13.48
C GLU A 90 -4.01 4.22 -12.95
N TYR A 91 -4.36 3.19 -12.17
CA TYR A 91 -5.61 3.04 -11.44
C TYR A 91 -5.35 2.28 -10.14
N TRP A 92 -5.76 2.84 -9.00
CA TRP A 92 -5.53 2.24 -7.67
C TRP A 92 -6.37 0.96 -7.43
N GLY A 93 -7.17 0.54 -8.40
CA GLY A 93 -7.82 -0.76 -8.37
C GLY A 93 -9.05 -0.77 -7.48
N THR A 94 -9.46 -1.98 -7.07
CA THR A 94 -10.40 -2.14 -5.97
C THR A 94 -9.70 -1.83 -4.64
N ASP A 95 -10.50 -1.54 -3.63
CA ASP A 95 -10.14 -1.49 -2.23
C ASP A 95 -9.05 -2.49 -1.78
N LEU A 96 -9.20 -3.77 -2.16
CA LEU A 96 -8.24 -4.82 -1.86
C LEU A 96 -6.88 -4.62 -2.55
N GLN A 97 -6.87 -4.14 -3.79
CA GLN A 97 -5.64 -3.94 -4.57
C GLN A 97 -4.75 -2.85 -3.95
N VAL A 98 -5.34 -1.76 -3.43
CA VAL A 98 -4.60 -0.70 -2.73
C VAL A 98 -3.82 -1.27 -1.55
N ILE A 99 -4.45 -2.10 -0.73
CA ILE A 99 -3.82 -2.71 0.44
C ILE A 99 -2.70 -3.67 0.01
N VAL A 100 -2.89 -4.45 -1.06
CA VAL A 100 -1.86 -5.35 -1.61
C VAL A 100 -0.62 -4.58 -2.05
N ILE A 101 -0.80 -3.48 -2.78
CA ILE A 101 0.30 -2.63 -3.26
C ILE A 101 1.04 -2.03 -2.07
N ALA A 102 0.32 -1.43 -1.11
CA ALA A 102 0.92 -0.87 0.10
C ALA A 102 1.72 -1.93 0.88
N LEU A 103 1.16 -3.13 1.04
CA LEU A 103 1.83 -4.23 1.72
C LEU A 103 3.12 -4.66 1.01
N GLU A 104 3.14 -4.68 -0.32
CA GLU A 104 4.35 -5.01 -1.09
C GLU A 104 5.44 -3.95 -0.90
N MET A 105 5.09 -2.67 -0.98
CA MET A 105 6.03 -1.58 -0.71
C MET A 105 6.60 -1.65 0.71
N GLU A 106 5.77 -1.99 1.70
CA GLU A 106 6.22 -2.15 3.09
C GLU A 106 7.12 -3.38 3.27
N LYS A 107 6.88 -4.48 2.55
CA LYS A 107 7.77 -5.64 2.54
C LYS A 107 9.11 -5.31 1.89
N GLU A 108 9.11 -4.54 0.81
CA GLU A 108 10.35 -4.05 0.19
C GLU A 108 11.12 -3.12 1.14
N LEU A 109 10.46 -2.15 1.79
CA LEU A 109 11.12 -1.33 2.81
C LEU A 109 11.71 -2.19 3.95
N GLN A 110 11.00 -3.26 4.36
CA GLN A 110 11.51 -4.18 5.36
C GLN A 110 12.80 -4.86 4.90
N LYS A 111 12.93 -5.25 3.62
CA LYS A 111 14.19 -5.79 3.06
C LYS A 111 15.32 -4.76 3.17
N HIS A 112 15.10 -3.53 2.70
CA HIS A 112 16.09 -2.45 2.79
C HIS A 112 16.53 -2.16 4.23
N LEU A 113 15.60 -2.17 5.19
CA LEU A 113 15.91 -1.99 6.61
C LEU A 113 16.73 -3.15 7.19
N GLN A 114 16.45 -4.40 6.80
CA GLN A 114 17.25 -5.56 7.25
C GLN A 114 18.65 -5.56 6.63
N GLU A 115 18.77 -5.18 5.35
CA GLU A 115 20.06 -5.02 4.67
C GLU A 115 20.91 -3.95 5.36
N LEU A 116 20.32 -2.79 5.63
CA LEU A 116 20.98 -1.72 6.37
C LEU A 116 21.42 -2.16 7.78
N LYS A 117 20.56 -2.89 8.50
CA LYS A 117 20.90 -3.48 9.80
C LYS A 117 22.06 -4.47 9.70
N SER A 118 22.04 -5.34 8.70
CA SER A 118 23.09 -6.34 8.44
C SER A 118 24.43 -5.66 8.14
N LEU A 119 24.40 -4.62 7.29
CA LEU A 119 25.57 -3.84 6.93
C LEU A 119 26.14 -3.07 8.13
N ALA A 120 25.28 -2.42 8.92
CA ALA A 120 25.67 -1.75 10.16
C ALA A 120 26.32 -2.73 11.15
N SER A 121 25.77 -3.95 11.27
CA SER A 121 26.34 -5.00 12.13
C SER A 121 27.72 -5.46 11.66
N LYS A 122 27.89 -5.72 10.34
CA LYS A 122 29.17 -6.11 9.74
C LYS A 122 30.25 -5.05 9.88
N ASN A 123 29.85 -3.79 9.91
CA ASN A 123 30.75 -2.64 10.03
C ASN A 123 30.92 -2.15 11.48
N SER A 124 30.30 -2.81 12.46
CA SER A 124 30.32 -2.43 13.87
C SER A 124 29.81 -1.01 14.14
N GLU A 125 28.83 -0.55 13.35
CA GLU A 125 28.18 0.77 13.49
C GLU A 125 27.10 0.72 14.60
N THR A 126 27.54 0.79 15.85
CA THR A 126 26.68 0.63 17.04
C THR A 126 25.61 1.71 17.17
N ASP A 127 25.94 2.96 16.84
CA ASP A 127 25.01 4.09 16.90
C ASP A 127 23.91 3.97 15.83
N LEU A 128 24.28 3.53 14.62
CA LEU A 128 23.32 3.26 13.56
C LEU A 128 22.39 2.11 13.95
N LEU A 129 22.93 1.03 14.51
CA LEU A 129 22.11 -0.07 15.02
C LEU A 129 21.13 0.40 16.09
N LYS A 130 21.56 1.26 17.02
CA LYS A 130 20.68 1.85 18.04
C LYS A 130 19.59 2.71 17.42
N PHE A 131 19.94 3.54 16.45
CA PHE A 131 19.01 4.38 15.69
C PHE A 131 17.94 3.55 14.96
N LEU A 132 18.33 2.45 14.32
CA LEU A 132 17.43 1.58 13.53
C LEU A 132 16.37 0.85 14.36
N LYS A 133 16.62 0.59 15.65
CA LYS A 133 15.74 -0.25 16.50
C LYS A 133 14.27 0.15 16.43
N LYS A 134 13.98 1.45 16.51
CA LYS A 134 12.59 1.94 16.50
C LYS A 134 11.89 1.70 15.16
N PHE A 135 12.60 1.90 14.06
CA PHE A 135 12.06 1.72 12.70
C PHE A 135 11.75 0.26 12.43
N LEU A 136 12.65 -0.65 12.80
CA LEU A 136 12.44 -2.09 12.66
C LEU A 136 11.20 -2.59 13.42
N VAL A 137 10.97 -2.08 14.64
CA VAL A 137 9.78 -2.43 15.43
C VAL A 137 8.51 -1.87 14.80
N LYS A 138 8.54 -0.60 14.37
CA LYS A 138 7.41 0.06 13.73
C LYS A 138 7.06 -0.58 12.38
N GLN A 139 8.07 -0.95 11.59
CA GLN A 139 7.92 -1.64 10.31
C GLN A 139 7.19 -2.97 10.48
N LYS A 140 7.62 -3.80 11.43
CA LYS A 140 6.97 -5.09 11.72
C LYS A 140 5.51 -4.91 12.16
N ARG A 141 5.20 -3.84 12.90
CA ARG A 141 3.82 -3.54 13.31
C ARG A 141 2.97 -3.07 12.13
N ASN A 142 3.53 -2.23 11.26
CA ASN A 142 2.82 -1.73 10.08
C ASN A 142 2.46 -2.86 9.10
N ILE A 143 3.42 -3.73 8.78
CA ILE A 143 3.18 -4.90 7.92
C ILE A 143 2.06 -5.77 8.48
N LYS A 144 2.11 -6.11 9.77
CA LYS A 144 1.05 -6.90 10.42
C LYS A 144 -0.32 -6.24 10.35
N TYR A 145 -0.35 -4.92 10.48
CA TYR A 145 -1.59 -4.17 10.41
C TYR A 145 -2.19 -4.22 8.99
N LEU A 146 -1.37 -4.01 7.95
CA LEU A 146 -1.80 -4.14 6.56
C LEU A 146 -2.21 -5.57 6.20
N GLU A 147 -1.51 -6.59 6.71
CA GLU A 147 -1.91 -7.99 6.55
C GLU A 147 -3.30 -8.26 7.16
N TYR A 148 -3.58 -7.69 8.34
CA TYR A 148 -4.89 -7.77 8.96
C TYR A 148 -5.96 -7.08 8.11
N GLN A 149 -5.72 -5.84 7.67
CA GLN A 149 -6.66 -5.10 6.82
C GLN A 149 -6.95 -5.84 5.50
N HIS A 150 -5.92 -6.41 4.88
CA HIS A 150 -6.08 -7.24 3.67
C HIS A 150 -6.98 -8.46 3.94
N SER A 151 -6.77 -9.16 5.07
CA SER A 151 -7.62 -10.31 5.42
C SER A 151 -9.06 -9.92 5.71
N TYR A 152 -9.26 -8.76 6.35
CA TYR A 152 -10.59 -8.24 6.69
C TYR A 152 -11.35 -7.83 5.43
N GLN A 153 -10.72 -7.05 4.53
CA GLN A 153 -11.33 -6.63 3.28
C GLN A 153 -11.72 -7.83 2.40
N LYS A 154 -10.86 -8.85 2.34
CA LYS A 154 -11.16 -10.08 1.60
C LYS A 154 -12.38 -10.83 2.16
N GLU A 155 -12.57 -10.81 3.47
CA GLU A 155 -13.76 -11.41 4.10
C GLU A 155 -15.03 -10.61 3.78
N LEU A 156 -14.95 -9.27 3.82
CA LEU A 156 -16.07 -8.39 3.44
C LEU A 156 -16.51 -8.62 1.99
N GLU A 157 -15.56 -8.71 1.05
CA GLU A 157 -15.86 -9.02 -0.35
C GLU A 157 -16.54 -10.39 -0.51
N ARG A 158 -16.13 -11.40 0.29
CA ARG A 158 -16.75 -12.73 0.26
C ARG A 158 -18.19 -12.71 0.77
N LEU A 159 -18.44 -12.05 1.91
CA LEU A 159 -19.78 -11.95 2.50
C LEU A 159 -20.74 -11.19 1.58
N THR A 160 -20.29 -10.09 0.98
CA THR A 160 -21.07 -9.30 0.02
C THR A 160 -21.43 -10.14 -1.22
N ALA A 161 -20.49 -10.95 -1.72
CA ALA A 161 -20.76 -11.86 -2.83
C ALA A 161 -21.80 -12.93 -2.45
N GLU A 162 -21.70 -13.54 -1.26
CA GLU A 162 -22.64 -14.54 -0.77
C GLU A 162 -24.07 -13.97 -0.62
N GLU A 163 -24.22 -12.76 -0.07
CA GLU A 163 -25.52 -12.08 0.05
C GLU A 163 -26.16 -11.82 -1.32
N SER A 164 -25.39 -11.30 -2.29
CA SER A 164 -25.86 -11.03 -3.65
C SER A 164 -26.31 -12.29 -4.42
N THR A 165 -25.78 -13.47 -4.08
CA THR A 165 -26.20 -14.76 -4.67
C THR A 165 -27.44 -15.37 -4.02
N SER A 166 -27.85 -14.90 -2.85
CA SER A 166 -28.99 -15.43 -2.09
C SER A 166 -30.32 -14.72 -2.37
N GLU A 167 -30.31 -13.59 -3.08
CA GLU A 167 -31.47 -12.74 -3.37
C GLU A 167 -32.03 -12.86 -4.81
N GLU A 168 -31.71 -13.92 -5.58
CA GLU A 168 -32.38 -14.14 -6.87
C GLU A 168 -33.91 -14.38 -6.70
N PRO A 169 -34.80 -13.72 -7.47
CA PRO A 169 -36.24 -13.77 -7.22
C PRO A 169 -36.88 -15.10 -7.63
N VAL A 170 -37.67 -15.66 -6.71
CA VAL A 170 -38.65 -16.70 -7.03
C VAL A 170 -39.84 -16.03 -7.74
N GLU A 171 -39.86 -16.02 -9.07
CA GLU A 171 -41.09 -15.69 -9.83
C GLU A 171 -41.54 -16.79 -10.81
N ALA A 172 -42.65 -17.41 -10.39
CA ALA A 172 -43.79 -17.92 -11.16
C ALA A 172 -43.60 -19.14 -12.10
N SER A 173 -43.78 -20.32 -11.50
CA SER A 173 -44.29 -21.52 -12.18
C SER A 173 -45.83 -21.60 -12.10
N GLY A 174 -46.48 -21.76 -13.26
CA GLY A 174 -47.91 -22.10 -13.46
C GLY A 174 -48.68 -20.99 -14.18
N ARG A 175 -49.51 -21.20 -15.21
CA ARG A 175 -50.24 -22.37 -15.74
C ARG A 175 -50.84 -21.87 -17.09
N GLY A 176 -50.60 -22.47 -18.27
CA GLY A 176 -51.44 -23.51 -18.88
C GLY A 176 -52.63 -23.03 -19.74
N LEU A 177 -52.51 -23.20 -21.08
CA LEU A 177 -53.51 -23.62 -22.10
C LEU A 177 -54.44 -22.62 -22.87
N THR A 178 -54.16 -22.58 -24.20
CA THR A 178 -55.04 -22.68 -25.41
C THR A 178 -56.19 -21.69 -25.72
N SER A 179 -56.17 -21.11 -26.93
CA SER A 179 -57.14 -21.45 -28.01
C SER A 179 -56.75 -20.84 -29.38
N GLU A 180 -56.97 -21.61 -30.45
CA GLU A 180 -56.82 -21.26 -31.87
C GLU A 180 -57.81 -20.19 -32.37
N GLY A 181 -57.46 -19.46 -33.45
CA GLY A 181 -58.39 -18.61 -34.20
C GLY A 181 -57.76 -17.98 -35.45
N LYS A 182 -58.34 -18.25 -36.62
CA LYS A 182 -57.79 -18.10 -37.98
C LYS A 182 -58.10 -16.74 -38.65
N THR A 183 -57.30 -16.44 -39.69
CA THR A 183 -57.52 -15.59 -40.90
C THR A 183 -57.66 -14.06 -40.81
N ALA A 184 -56.71 -13.34 -41.45
CA ALA A 184 -56.85 -12.68 -42.77
C ALA A 184 -55.96 -11.40 -42.88
N SER A 185 -55.17 -11.32 -43.95
CA SER A 185 -54.47 -10.12 -44.45
C SER A 185 -55.24 -9.53 -45.66
N PRO A 186 -54.84 -8.41 -46.28
CA PRO A 186 -54.39 -7.07 -45.83
C PRO A 186 -55.23 -5.96 -46.56
N PRO A 187 -54.85 -4.66 -46.77
CA PRO A 187 -53.65 -4.11 -47.49
C PRO A 187 -53.03 -2.89 -46.72
N SER A 188 -51.98 -2.13 -47.09
CA SER A 188 -51.30 -1.69 -48.34
C SER A 188 -49.94 -1.07 -47.87
N LEU A 189 -48.81 -1.07 -48.59
CA LEU A 189 -48.45 -0.52 -49.90
C LEU A 189 -47.21 -1.26 -50.43
#